data_AF-A0A920QGW0-F1
#
_entry.id   AF-A0A920QGW0-F1
#
_cell.length_a   1.000
_cell.length_b   1.000
_cell.length_c   1.000
_cell.angle_alpha   90.00
_cell.angle_beta   90.00
_cell.angle_gamma   90.00
#
_symmetry.space_group_name_H-M   'P 1'
#
loop_
_entity.id
_entity.type
_entity.pdbx_description
1 polymer ?
#
loop_
_entity_poly.entity_id
_entity_poly.type
_entity_poly.pdbx_seq_one_letter_code
_entity_poly.pdbx_strand_id
1 'polypeptide(L)'
;MSSRNAYIKESIYSYLLENSLRELPALKKLREETQKMPLGRMQISPDQGQFMAMLVRLIVPKKILEVGTFTGYSSLAMALALPENGKIVAF
;
A
#
# COMPACT_ATOMS: atom_id res chain seq x y z
N MET A 1 9.09 3.97 8.27
CA MET A 1 7.62 3.79 8.18
C MET A 1 7.22 2.64 9.11
N SER A 2 6.01 2.67 9.65
CA SER A 2 5.49 1.69 10.61
C SER A 2 4.41 0.87 9.94
N SER A 3 4.40 -0.45 10.13
CA SER A 3 3.38 -1.38 9.61
C SER A 3 2.00 -1.22 10.29
N ARG A 4 1.87 -0.22 11.17
CA ARG A 4 0.69 0.06 11.97
C ARG A 4 0.64 1.53 12.40
N ASN A 5 -0.58 2.06 12.54
CA ASN A 5 -0.82 3.38 13.11
C ASN A 5 -0.59 3.39 14.64
N ALA A 6 0.34 4.23 15.11
CA ALA A 6 0.72 4.34 16.52
C ALA A 6 -0.34 5.05 17.39
N TYR A 7 -1.29 5.75 16.78
CA TYR A 7 -2.28 6.58 17.48
C TYR A 7 -3.67 5.93 17.57
N ILE A 8 -3.84 4.72 17.02
CA ILE A 8 -5.11 4.00 17.00
C ILE A 8 -5.00 2.75 17.88
N LYS A 9 -5.95 2.58 18.80
CA LYS A 9 -6.08 1.38 19.63
C LYS A 9 -6.22 0.13 18.76
N GLU A 10 -5.58 -0.98 19.13
CA GLU A 10 -5.61 -2.24 18.35
C GLU A 10 -7.01 -2.64 17.94
N SER A 11 -7.95 -2.66 18.88
CA SER A 11 -9.33 -3.08 18.61
C SER A 11 -10.01 -2.25 17.51
N ILE A 12 -9.68 -0.95 17.43
CA ILE A 12 -10.22 -0.06 16.39
C ILE A 12 -9.50 -0.28 15.06
N TYR A 13 -8.19 -0.52 15.10
CA TYR A 13 -7.41 -0.81 13.91
C TYR A 13 -7.84 -2.14 13.27
N SER A 14 -8.01 -3.20 14.07
CA SER A 14 -8.56 -4.49 13.61
C SER A 14 -9.95 -4.31 13.00
N TYR A 15 -10.85 -3.59 13.68
CA TYR A 15 -12.17 -3.27 13.15
C TYR A 15 -12.10 -2.57 11.79
N LEU A 16 -11.22 -1.57 11.63
CA LEU A 16 -11.02 -0.87 10.37
C LEU A 16 -10.60 -1.84 9.26
N LEU A 17 -9.61 -2.70 9.51
CA LEU A 17 -9.13 -3.64 8.51
C LEU A 17 -10.22 -4.67 8.14
N GLU A 18 -10.90 -5.24 9.12
CA GLU A 18 -11.95 -6.24 8.90
C GLU A 18 -13.15 -5.70 8.10
N ASN A 19 -13.53 -4.44 8.33
CA ASN A 19 -14.74 -3.87 7.74
C ASN A 19 -14.47 -3.13 6.42
N SER A 20 -13.29 -2.51 6.26
CA SER A 20 -13.01 -1.60 5.14
C SER A 20 -11.94 -2.08 4.17
N LEU A 21 -11.03 -2.98 4.57
CA LEU A 21 -9.93 -3.39 3.71
C LEU A 21 -10.43 -4.27 2.55
N ARG A 22 -9.96 -3.96 1.35
CA ARG A 22 -10.23 -4.65 0.08
C ARG A 22 -8.91 -4.95 -0.62
N GLU A 23 -8.00 -5.59 0.11
CA GLU A 23 -6.66 -5.93 -0.37
C GLU A 23 -6.71 -7.06 -1.42
N LEU A 24 -6.08 -6.84 -2.58
CA LEU A 24 -6.01 -7.87 -3.62
C LEU A 24 -5.04 -9.00 -3.22
N PRO A 25 -5.26 -10.24 -3.70
CA PRO A 25 -4.39 -11.38 -3.35
C PRO A 25 -2.89 -11.14 -3.62
N ALA A 26 -2.56 -10.46 -4.73
CA ALA A 26 -1.18 -10.13 -5.06
C ALA A 26 -0.53 -9.18 -4.05
N LEU A 27 -1.27 -8.17 -3.57
CA LEU A 27 -0.82 -7.25 -2.53
C LEU A 27 -0.62 -8.00 -1.21
N LYS A 28 -1.61 -8.78 -0.78
CA LYS A 28 -1.54 -9.59 0.44
C LYS A 28 -0.32 -10.51 0.43
N LYS A 29 -0.11 -11.23 -0.66
CA LYS A 29 1.06 -12.11 -0.83
C LYS A 29 2.37 -11.34 -0.71
N LEU A 30 2.51 -10.22 -1.41
CA LEU A 30 3.73 -9.39 -1.35
C LEU A 30 3.97 -8.86 0.07
N ARG A 31 2.92 -8.43 0.76
CA ARG A 31 2.97 -7.93 2.14
C ARG A 31 3.44 -9.02 3.12
N GLU A 32 2.89 -10.21 2.99
CA GLU A 32 3.24 -11.37 3.82
C GLU A 32 4.67 -11.85 3.57
N GLU A 33 5.15 -11.85 2.31
CA GLU A 33 6.54 -12.17 2.01
C GLU A 33 7.51 -11.11 2.55
N THR A 34 7.17 -9.83 2.38
CA THR A 34 8.00 -8.72 2.89
C THR A 34 8.10 -8.74 4.41
N GLN A 35 7.03 -9.11 5.12
CA GLN A 35 7.04 -9.21 6.60
C GLN A 35 8.08 -10.20 7.14
N LYS A 36 8.47 -11.20 6.35
CA LYS A 36 9.49 -12.19 6.74
C LYS A 36 10.93 -11.65 6.65
N MET A 37 11.13 -10.51 5.98
CA MET A 37 12.46 -9.93 5.77
C MET A 37 12.96 -9.18 7.02
N PRO A 38 14.29 -9.10 7.26
CA PRO A 38 14.86 -8.38 8.41
C PRO A 38 14.42 -6.92 8.56
N LEU A 39 14.03 -6.28 7.45
CA LEU A 39 13.54 -4.91 7.40
C LEU A 39 12.07 -4.81 6.99
N GLY A 40 11.29 -5.89 7.13
CA GLY A 40 9.90 -5.97 6.67
C GLY A 40 8.99 -4.88 7.24
N ARG A 41 9.31 -4.34 8.42
CA ARG A 41 8.62 -3.20 9.04
C ARG A 41 8.72 -1.89 8.24
N MET A 42 9.62 -1.78 7.27
CA MET A 42 9.77 -0.60 6.41
C MET A 42 8.59 -0.43 5.46
N GLN A 43 7.84 -1.49 5.16
CA GLN A 43 6.66 -1.40 4.29
C GLN A 43 5.53 -0.61 4.96
N ILE A 44 4.71 0.02 4.13
CA ILE A 44 3.45 0.65 4.55
C ILE A 44 2.42 -0.41 4.97
N SER A 45 1.41 0.02 5.73
CA SER A 45 0.28 -0.85 6.10
C SER A 45 -0.70 -1.04 4.94
N PRO A 46 -1.54 -2.10 4.94
CA PRO A 46 -2.43 -2.38 3.81
C PRO A 46 -3.52 -1.31 3.62
N ASP A 47 -4.01 -0.69 4.70
CA ASP A 47 -4.93 0.45 4.67
C ASP A 47 -4.27 1.70 4.04
N GLN A 48 -2.98 1.94 4.28
CA GLN A 48 -2.24 3.01 3.58
C GLN A 48 -2.15 2.74 2.08
N GLY A 49 -1.88 1.49 1.69
CA GLY A 49 -1.88 1.10 0.26
C GLY A 49 -3.24 1.31 -0.39
N GLN A 50 -4.33 0.94 0.29
CA GLN A 50 -5.70 1.18 -0.18
C GLN A 50 -6.01 2.67 -0.30
N PHE A 51 -5.57 3.48 0.66
CA PHE A 51 -5.72 4.94 0.62
C PHE A 51 -4.98 5.54 -0.59
N MET A 52 -3.75 5.13 -0.84
CA MET A 52 -2.99 5.59 -2.01
C MET A 52 -3.67 5.19 -3.32
N ALA A 53 -4.17 3.95 -3.43
CA ALA A 53 -4.95 3.50 -4.58
C ALA A 53 -6.23 4.34 -4.79
N MET A 54 -6.92 4.70 -3.72
CA MET A 54 -8.08 5.61 -3.77
C MET A 54 -7.68 6.98 -4.31
N LEU A 55 -6.57 7.57 -3.82
CA LEU A 55 -6.06 8.85 -4.32
C LEU A 55 -5.72 8.78 -5.81
N VAL A 56 -5.09 7.71 -6.28
CA VAL A 56 -4.80 7.50 -7.70
C VAL A 56 -6.08 7.50 -8.54
N ARG A 57 -7.14 6.81 -8.08
CA ARG A 57 -8.44 6.79 -8.78
C ARG A 57 -9.14 8.14 -8.80
N LEU A 58 -8.99 8.94 -7.75
CA LEU A 58 -9.62 10.27 -7.65
C LEU A 58 -8.87 11.33 -8.47
N ILE A 59 -7.53 11.28 -8.45
CA ILE A 59 -6.67 12.27 -9.13
C ILE A 59 -6.48 11.91 -10.61
N VAL A 60 -6.53 10.63 -10.95
CA VAL A 60 -6.28 10.09 -12.30
C VAL A 60 -4.93 10.57 -12.87
N PRO A 61 -3.80 10.35 -12.14
CA PRO A 61 -2.50 10.82 -12.59
C PRO A 61 -2.02 10.01 -13.82
N LYS A 62 -1.33 10.68 -14.75
CA LYS A 62 -0.66 10.00 -15.87
C LYS A 62 0.74 9.47 -15.51
N LYS A 63 1.39 10.08 -14.52
CA LYS A 63 2.72 9.71 -14.04
C LYS A 63 2.79 9.83 -12.52
N ILE A 64 3.37 8.83 -11.87
CA ILE A 64 3.68 8.83 -10.43
C ILE A 64 5.19 8.68 -10.28
N LEU A 65 5.78 9.50 -9.41
CA LEU A 65 7.15 9.34 -8.94
C LEU A 65 7.10 8.80 -7.52
N GLU A 66 7.72 7.65 -7.30
CA GLU A 66 7.89 7.06 -5.97
C GLU A 66 9.36 7.12 -5.57
N VAL A 67 9.63 7.74 -4.42
CA VAL A 67 10.97 7.82 -3.83
C VAL A 67 10.97 6.94 -2.59
N GLY A 68 11.69 5.81 -2.65
CA GLY A 68 11.70 4.80 -1.61
C GLY A 68 10.75 3.63 -1.90
N THR A 69 11.12 2.77 -2.85
CA THR A 69 10.31 1.62 -3.29
C THR A 69 10.31 0.44 -2.32
N PHE A 70 11.42 0.20 -1.62
CA PHE A 70 11.64 -1.01 -0.82
C PHE A 70 11.28 -2.29 -1.61
N THR A 71 10.27 -3.06 -1.18
CA THR A 71 9.80 -4.27 -1.88
C THR A 71 8.66 -4.02 -2.87
N GLY A 72 8.23 -2.77 -3.03
CA GLY A 72 7.27 -2.37 -4.08
C GLY A 72 5.79 -2.53 -3.73
N TYR A 73 5.42 -2.76 -2.46
CA TYR A 73 4.00 -2.85 -2.07
C TYR A 73 3.22 -1.57 -2.40
N SER A 74 3.81 -0.40 -2.13
CA SER A 74 3.17 0.89 -2.41
C SER A 74 3.08 1.15 -3.92
N SER A 75 4.14 0.84 -4.67
CA SER A 75 4.16 0.90 -6.13
C SER A 75 3.08 0.02 -6.75
N LEU A 76 2.97 -1.23 -6.28
CA LEU A 76 1.97 -2.17 -6.79
C LEU A 76 0.55 -1.68 -6.50
N ALA A 77 0.29 -1.17 -5.28
CA ALA A 77 -1.02 -0.64 -4.91
C ALA A 77 -1.44 0.54 -5.80
N MET A 78 -0.51 1.46 -6.08
CA MET A 78 -0.76 2.59 -6.98
C MET A 78 -0.90 2.15 -8.44
N ALA A 79 -0.06 1.21 -8.91
CA ALA A 79 -0.07 0.73 -10.29
C ALA A 79 -1.38 0.03 -10.64
N LEU A 80 -1.93 -0.76 -9.72
CA LEU A 80 -3.23 -1.43 -9.87
C LEU A 80 -4.42 -0.46 -9.92
N ALA A 81 -4.21 0.79 -9.49
CA ALA A 81 -5.22 1.85 -9.52
C ALA A 81 -5.04 2.83 -10.70
N LEU A 82 -3.91 2.77 -11.41
CA LEU A 82 -3.64 3.64 -12.55
C LEU A 82 -4.45 3.24 -13.79
N PRO A 83 -4.79 4.20 -14.66
CA PRO A 83 -5.24 3.90 -16.01
C PRO A 83 -4.18 3.11 -16.80
N GLU A 84 -4.58 2.37 -17.83
CA GLU A 84 -3.66 1.54 -18.64
C GLU A 84 -2.47 2.32 -19.23
N ASN A 85 -2.65 3.60 -19.55
CA ASN A 85 -1.60 4.47 -20.07
C ASN A 85 -0.79 5.22 -18.99
N GLY A 86 -1.09 4.97 -17.71
CA GLY A 86 -0.39 5.51 -16.56
C GLY A 86 0.98 4.85 -16.38
N LYS A 87 1.92 5.59 -15.78
CA LYS A 87 3.27 5.09 -15.50
C LYS A 87 3.71 5.43 -14.09
N ILE A 88 4.47 4.52 -13.48
CA ILE A 88 5.18 4.77 -12.22
C ILE A 88 6.68 4.71 -12.50
N VAL A 89 7.41 5.69 -11.98
CA VAL A 89 8.87 5.67 -11.89
C VAL A 89 9.22 5.52 -10.41
N ALA A 90 9.91 4.45 -10.05
CA ALA A 90 10.16 4.06 -8.67
C ALA A 90 11.68 3.97 -8.42
N PHE A 91 12.14 4.51 -7.29
CA PHE A 91 13.55 4.60 -6.86
C PHE A 91 13.79 3.94 -5.50
#